data_AF-A0A2M7N9S3-F1
#
_entry.id   AF-A0A2M7N9S3-F1
#
_cell.length_a   1.000
_cell.length_b   1.000
_cell.length_c   1.000
_cell.angle_alpha   90.00
_cell.angle_beta   90.00
_cell.angle_gamma   90.00
#
_symmetry.space_group_name_H-M   'P 1'
#
loop_
_entity.id
_entity.type
_entity.pdbx_description
1 polymer ?
#
loop_
_entity_poly.entity_id
_entity_poly.type
_entity_poly.pdbx_seq_one_letter_code
_entity_poly.pdbx_strand_id
1 'polypeptide(L)'
;MKHRYWLTLLCLFPALALADIYKSVDADGHITYSSAPLKGGKRIIETQTPSPPRSSSVVRSRSAASPEGFPKVTQEAQKGRDATRRKILQDELKIEQSLLGDAQRDLHAIETNPR
;
A
#
# COMPACT_ATOMS: atom_id res chain seq x y z
N MET A 1 -34.59 -7.76 22.12
CA MET A 1 -34.60 -6.31 21.82
C MET A 1 -33.42 -5.54 22.40
N LYS A 2 -32.94 -5.82 23.63
CA LYS A 2 -31.85 -5.08 24.31
C LYS A 2 -30.48 -5.15 23.59
N HIS A 3 -30.13 -6.28 22.97
CA HIS A 3 -28.87 -6.44 22.25
C HIS A 3 -28.75 -5.62 20.95
N ARG A 4 -29.88 -5.26 20.33
CA ARG A 4 -29.91 -4.40 19.13
C ARG A 4 -29.45 -2.98 19.49
N TYR A 5 -29.86 -2.48 20.65
CA TYR A 5 -29.40 -1.18 21.15
C TYR A 5 -27.92 -1.19 21.54
N TRP A 6 -27.41 -2.33 22.03
CA TRP A 6 -26.00 -2.49 22.38
C TRP A 6 -25.10 -2.54 21.14
N LEU A 7 -25.56 -3.20 20.07
CA LEU A 7 -24.88 -3.25 18.78
C LEU A 7 -24.86 -1.87 18.10
N THR A 8 -25.96 -1.10 18.18
CA THR A 8 -25.99 0.27 17.64
C THR A 8 -25.12 1.25 18.44
N LEU A 9 -25.01 1.06 19.75
CA LEU A 9 -24.09 1.85 20.59
C LEU A 9 -22.63 1.54 20.26
N LEU A 10 -22.29 0.27 20.01
CA LEU A 10 -20.94 -0.17 19.66
C LEU A 10 -20.46 0.38 18.30
N CYS A 11 -21.36 0.51 17.31
CA CYS A 11 -21.04 1.09 16.00
C CYS A 11 -20.80 2.61 16.00
N LEU A 12 -21.15 3.34 17.08
CA LEU A 12 -20.96 4.80 17.14
C LEU A 12 -19.58 5.22 17.70
N PHE A 13 -18.82 4.29 18.27
CA PHE A 13 -17.52 4.56 18.91
C PHE A 13 -16.31 4.87 18.00
N PRO A 14 -16.22 4.45 16.72
CA PRO A 14 -14.96 4.59 15.98
C PRO A 14 -14.65 6.03 15.50
N ALA A 15 -15.54 6.99 15.71
CA ALA A 15 -15.35 8.37 15.26
C ALA A 15 -14.41 9.22 16.16
N LEU A 16 -14.00 8.72 17.33
CA LEU A 16 -13.12 9.45 18.25
C LEU A 16 -11.62 9.19 18.07
N ALA A 17 -11.23 8.36 17.10
CA ALA A 17 -9.82 8.09 16.81
C ALA A 17 -9.21 9.20 15.93
N LEU A 18 -9.03 10.39 16.50
CA LEU A 18 -8.24 11.46 15.87
C LEU A 18 -6.76 11.26 16.23
N ALA A 19 -6.00 10.65 15.34
CA ALA A 19 -4.55 10.53 15.47
C ALA A 19 -3.87 11.71 14.77
N ASP A 20 -3.64 12.81 15.52
CA ASP A 20 -2.86 13.94 15.02
C ASP A 20 -1.37 13.55 14.94
N ILE A 21 -0.82 13.47 13.73
CA ILE A 21 0.60 13.15 13.51
C ILE A 21 1.37 14.46 13.32
N TYR A 22 2.46 14.64 14.07
CA TYR A 22 3.34 15.79 13.98
C TYR A 22 4.66 15.40 13.34
N LYS A 23 5.16 16.26 12.46
CA LYS A 23 6.50 16.16 11.88
C LYS A 23 7.34 17.34 12.31
N SER A 24 8.51 17.05 12.87
CA SER A 24 9.55 18.04 13.14
C SER A 24 10.77 17.78 12.26
N VAL A 25 11.47 18.85 11.91
CA VAL A 25 12.76 18.82 11.23
C VAL A 25 13.71 19.60 12.11
N ASP A 26 14.78 18.97 12.58
CA ASP A 26 15.80 19.62 13.39
C ASP A 26 16.79 20.43 12.54
N ALA A 27 17.75 21.08 13.19
CA ALA A 27 18.75 21.92 12.52
C ALA A 27 19.69 21.11 11.60
N ASP A 28 19.88 19.84 11.90
CA ASP A 28 20.72 18.90 11.14
C ASP A 28 19.94 18.19 10.00
N GLY A 29 18.63 18.43 9.90
CA GLY A 29 17.76 17.93 8.85
C GLY A 29 17.14 16.55 9.10
N HIS A 30 17.27 15.98 10.30
CA HIS A 30 16.58 14.77 10.68
C HIS A 30 15.09 15.01 10.86
N ILE A 31 14.31 14.06 10.33
CA ILE A 31 12.86 14.10 10.36
C ILE A 31 12.38 13.17 11.48
N THR A 32 11.66 13.74 12.45
CA THR A 32 11.03 12.96 13.53
C THR A 32 9.52 13.07 13.44
N TYR A 33 8.85 11.92 13.40
CA TYR A 33 7.40 11.79 13.47
C TYR A 33 6.98 11.40 14.88
N SER A 34 5.98 12.07 15.43
CA SER A 34 5.41 11.72 16.73
C SER A 34 3.91 11.94 16.77
N SER A 35 3.23 11.10 17.55
CA SER A 35 1.79 11.17 17.85
C SER A 35 1.48 12.17 18.98
N ALA A 36 2.50 12.69 19.66
CA ALA A 36 2.38 13.77 20.64
C ALA A 36 2.89 15.10 20.05
N PRO A 37 2.35 16.26 20.49
CA PRO A 37 2.76 17.56 20.00
C PRO A 37 4.24 17.82 20.33
N LEU A 38 5.05 18.07 19.30
CA LEU A 38 6.44 18.49 19.47
C LEU A 38 6.57 20.00 19.40
N LYS A 39 7.50 20.57 20.17
CA LYS A 39 7.87 21.99 20.09
C LYS A 39 8.47 22.28 18.71
N GLY A 40 7.74 23.02 17.88
CA GLY A 40 8.13 23.31 16.49
C GLY A 40 7.70 22.25 15.46
N GLY A 41 6.99 21.20 15.87
CA GLY A 41 6.43 20.20 14.97
C GLY A 41 5.21 20.75 14.21
N LYS A 42 5.18 20.56 12.89
CA LYS A 42 4.00 20.88 12.07
C LYS A 42 3.04 19.68 12.08
N ARG A 43 1.77 19.93 12.39
CA ARG A 43 0.72 18.92 12.31
C ARG A 43 0.49 18.56 10.85
N ILE A 44 0.63 17.28 10.51
CA ILE A 44 0.29 16.78 9.19
C ILE A 44 -1.21 16.48 9.21
N ILE A 45 -1.99 17.37 8.61
CA ILE A 45 -3.38 17.08 8.28
C ILE A 45 -3.33 16.32 6.97
N GLU A 46 -3.62 15.02 7.01
CA GLU A 46 -3.66 14.16 5.84
C GLU A 46 -4.88 14.52 4.98
N THR A 47 -4.80 15.64 4.25
CA THR A 47 -5.69 15.89 3.12
C THR A 47 -5.16 15.06 1.95
N GLN A 48 -5.57 13.80 1.87
CA GLN A 48 -5.38 12.98 0.67
C GLN A 48 -6.30 13.53 -0.43
N THR A 49 -5.93 14.66 -1.03
CA THR A 49 -6.45 15.02 -2.34
C THR A 49 -5.58 14.34 -3.39
N PRO A 50 -6.12 13.40 -4.20
CA PRO A 50 -5.39 12.88 -5.35
C PRO A 50 -5.20 14.03 -6.34
N SER A 51 -4.03 14.67 -6.31
CA SER A 51 -3.69 15.69 -7.29
C SER A 51 -3.30 14.98 -8.59
N PRO A 52 -3.93 15.31 -9.75
CA PRO A 52 -3.44 14.82 -11.03
C PRO A 52 -2.01 15.34 -11.25
N PRO A 53 -1.12 14.57 -11.93
CA PRO A 53 0.23 15.02 -12.18
C PRO A 53 0.19 16.31 -12.98
N ARG A 54 0.54 17.43 -12.34
CA ARG A 54 0.70 18.71 -13.03
C ARG A 54 1.86 18.52 -14.00
N SER A 55 1.57 18.61 -15.30
CA SER A 55 2.56 18.75 -16.36
C SER A 55 3.19 20.14 -16.30
N SER A 56 3.91 20.44 -15.22
CA SER A 56 4.87 21.55 -15.23
C SER A 56 6.20 20.97 -15.73
N SER A 57 6.68 21.52 -16.84
CA SER A 57 8.01 21.29 -17.40
C SER A 57 9.03 21.00 -16.31
N VAL A 58 9.49 19.75 -16.28
CA VAL A 58 10.47 19.27 -15.32
C VAL A 58 11.79 19.96 -15.63
N VAL A 59 12.06 21.09 -14.97
CA VAL A 59 13.42 21.34 -14.48
C VAL A 59 13.76 20.08 -13.72
N ARG A 60 14.66 19.28 -14.29
CA ARG A 60 15.13 18.03 -13.70
C ARG A 60 15.75 18.39 -12.36
N SER A 61 14.93 18.38 -11.31
CA SER A 61 15.41 18.39 -9.94
C SER A 61 16.36 17.22 -9.89
N ARG A 62 17.65 17.55 -9.73
CA ARG A 62 18.68 16.55 -9.50
C ARG A 62 18.15 15.73 -8.34
N SER A 63 17.78 14.47 -8.61
CA SER A 63 17.43 13.49 -7.59
C SER A 63 18.44 13.66 -6.47
N ALA A 64 17.96 13.98 -5.26
CA ALA A 64 18.82 14.19 -4.10
C ALA A 64 19.89 13.10 -4.11
N ALA A 65 21.15 13.51 -4.24
CA ALA A 65 22.24 12.56 -4.38
C ALA A 65 22.14 11.59 -3.21
N SER A 66 22.02 10.29 -3.50
CA SER A 66 22.08 9.28 -2.44
C SER A 66 23.34 9.55 -1.61
N PRO A 67 23.26 9.47 -0.27
CA PRO A 67 24.42 9.71 0.59
C PRO A 67 25.65 8.96 0.08
N GLU A 68 26.82 9.60 0.10
CA GLU A 68 28.08 8.94 -0.24
C GLU A 68 28.21 7.67 0.62
N GLY A 69 28.28 6.50 -0.02
CA GLY A 69 28.33 5.21 0.67
C GLY A 69 27.03 4.39 0.67
N PHE A 70 25.90 4.90 0.17
CA PHE A 70 24.69 4.07 0.04
C PHE A 70 24.87 2.99 -1.05
N PRO A 71 24.62 1.70 -0.75
CA PRO A 71 24.80 0.62 -1.72
C PRO A 71 23.84 0.78 -2.90
N LYS A 72 24.41 0.88 -4.11
CA LYS A 72 23.65 0.98 -5.36
C LYS A 72 23.40 -0.41 -5.91
N VAL A 73 22.15 -0.72 -6.20
CA VAL A 73 21.78 -1.95 -6.92
C VAL A 73 22.20 -1.80 -8.37
N THR A 74 22.91 -2.79 -8.92
CA THR A 74 23.31 -2.79 -10.32
C THR A 74 22.10 -3.01 -11.23
N GLN A 75 22.19 -2.58 -12.48
CA GLN A 75 21.10 -2.76 -13.44
C GLN A 75 20.83 -4.25 -13.70
N GLU A 76 21.87 -5.08 -13.67
CA GLU A 76 21.82 -6.53 -13.83
C GLU A 76 21.07 -7.17 -12.66
N ALA A 77 21.36 -6.76 -11.41
CA ALA A 77 20.66 -7.24 -10.23
C ALA A 77 19.18 -6.84 -10.25
N GLN A 78 18.86 -5.62 -10.71
CA GLN A 78 17.48 -5.19 -10.90
C GLN A 78 16.74 -6.05 -11.93
N LYS A 79 17.34 -6.25 -13.12
CA LYS A 79 16.77 -7.08 -14.19
C LYS A 79 16.56 -8.53 -13.75
N GLY A 80 17.50 -9.10 -13.00
CA GLY A 80 17.37 -10.45 -12.42
C GLY A 80 16.17 -10.56 -11.50
N ARG A 81 15.98 -9.58 -10.59
CA ARG A 81 14.81 -9.54 -9.71
C ARG A 81 13.50 -9.43 -10.49
N ASP A 82 13.46 -8.58 -11.51
CA ASP A 82 12.27 -8.39 -12.32
C ASP A 82 11.94 -9.64 -13.15
N ALA A 83 12.94 -10.34 -13.68
CA ALA A 83 12.74 -11.62 -14.36
C ALA A 83 12.18 -12.70 -13.43
N THR A 84 12.74 -12.84 -12.22
CA THR A 84 12.23 -13.77 -11.21
C THR A 84 10.80 -13.44 -10.82
N ARG A 85 10.48 -12.16 -10.57
CA ARG A 85 9.12 -11.71 -10.27
C ARG A 85 8.15 -12.09 -11.40
N ARG A 86 8.51 -11.84 -12.66
CA ARG A 86 7.66 -12.22 -13.80
C ARG A 86 7.42 -13.72 -13.85
N LYS A 87 8.46 -14.53 -13.63
CA LYS A 87 8.34 -15.99 -13.62
C LYS A 87 7.37 -16.46 -12.54
N ILE A 88 7.48 -15.95 -11.32
CA ILE A 88 6.58 -16.30 -10.21
C ILE A 88 5.12 -16.01 -10.59
N LEU A 89 4.84 -14.80 -11.09
CA LEU A 89 3.48 -14.42 -11.48
C LEU A 89 2.94 -15.28 -12.64
N GLN A 90 3.80 -15.68 -13.57
CA GLN A 90 3.41 -16.58 -14.66
C GLN A 90 3.10 -17.99 -14.17
N ASP A 91 3.89 -18.51 -13.24
CA ASP A 91 3.68 -19.83 -12.63
C ASP A 91 2.38 -19.83 -11.81
N GLU A 92 2.14 -18.79 -11.00
CA GLU A 92 0.90 -18.58 -10.23
C GLU A 92 -0.32 -18.51 -11.15
N LEU A 93 -0.28 -17.65 -12.17
CA LEU A 93 -1.36 -17.51 -13.14
C LEU A 93 -1.69 -18.84 -13.83
N LYS A 94 -0.67 -19.62 -14.21
CA LYS A 94 -0.88 -20.93 -14.85
C LYS A 94 -1.59 -21.91 -13.92
N ILE A 95 -1.22 -21.92 -12.64
CA ILE A 95 -1.86 -22.76 -11.62
C ILE A 95 -3.33 -22.34 -11.46
N GLU A 96 -3.59 -21.04 -11.32
CA GLU A 96 -4.96 -20.50 -11.18
C GLU A 96 -5.84 -20.86 -12.38
N GLN A 97 -5.32 -20.72 -13.60
CA GLN A 97 -6.05 -21.10 -14.82
C GLN A 97 -6.37 -22.60 -14.87
N SER A 98 -5.45 -23.46 -14.42
CA SER A 98 -5.70 -24.90 -14.33
C SER A 98 -6.80 -25.21 -13.34
N LEU A 99 -6.72 -24.65 -12.12
CA LEU A 99 -7.71 -24.86 -11.06
C LEU A 99 -9.10 -24.36 -11.48
N LEU A 100 -9.15 -23.23 -12.19
CA LEU A 100 -10.40 -22.70 -12.73
C LEU A 100 -11.00 -23.66 -13.76
N GLY A 101 -10.19 -24.21 -14.67
CA GLY A 101 -10.64 -25.19 -15.65
C GLY A 101 -11.15 -26.48 -15.01
N ASP A 102 -10.49 -26.96 -13.95
CA ASP A 102 -10.93 -28.12 -13.18
C ASP A 102 -12.28 -27.87 -12.51
N ALA A 103 -12.43 -26.74 -11.81
CA ALA A 103 -13.68 -26.37 -11.15
C ALA A 103 -14.85 -26.21 -12.14
N GLN A 104 -14.60 -25.68 -13.34
CA GLN A 104 -15.61 -25.59 -14.40
C GLN A 104 -16.05 -26.97 -14.90
N ARG A 105 -15.11 -27.91 -15.07
CA ARG A 105 -15.42 -29.29 -15.47
C ARG A 105 -16.24 -30.01 -14.40
N ASP A 106 -15.87 -29.85 -13.13
CA ASP A 106 -16.61 -30.42 -12.01
C ASP A 106 -18.03 -29.86 -11.93
N LEU A 107 -18.20 -28.55 -12.07
CA LEU A 107 -19.53 -27.92 -12.13
C LEU A 107 -20.37 -28.50 -13.27
N HIS A 108 -19.82 -28.56 -14.49
CA HIS A 108 -20.55 -29.11 -15.64
C HIS A 108 -20.91 -30.59 -15.44
N ALA A 109 -20.03 -31.39 -14.82
CA ALA A 109 -20.31 -32.78 -14.50
C ALA A 109 -21.46 -32.93 -13.48
N ILE A 110 -21.53 -32.03 -12.48
CA ILE A 110 -22.64 -31.97 -11.50
C ILE A 110 -23.95 -31.55 -12.19
N GLU A 111 -23.91 -30.56 -13.06
CA GLU A 111 -25.09 -30.07 -13.78
C GLU A 111 -25.66 -31.10 -14.76
N THR A 112 -24.80 -31.86 -15.44
CA THR A 112 -25.20 -32.85 -16.45
C THR A 112 -25.59 -34.22 -15.87
N ASN A 113 -25.18 -34.52 -14.64
CA ASN A 113 -25.63 -35.70 -13.91
C ASN A 113 -26.24 -35.31 -12.56
N PRO A 114 -27.43 -34.68 -12.57
CA PRO A 114 -28.13 -34.36 -11.34
C PRO A 114 -28.52 -35.68 -10.66
N ARG A 115 -28.07 -35.85 -9.41
CA ARG A 115 -28.51 -36.96 -8.56
C ARG A 115 -30.02 -36.98 -8.39
#